data_AF-A0A9Q0MHS5-F1
#
_entry.id   AF-A0A9Q0MHS5-F1
#
_cell.length_a   1.000
_cell.length_b   1.000
_cell.length_c   1.000
_cell.angle_alpha   90.00
_cell.angle_beta   90.00
_cell.angle_gamma   90.00
#
_symmetry.space_group_name_H-M   'P 1'
#
loop_
_entity.id
_entity.type
_entity.pdbx_description
1 polymer ?
#
loop_
_entity_poly.entity_id
_entity_poly.type
_entity_poly.pdbx_seq_one_letter_code
_entity_poly.pdbx_strand_id
1 'polypeptide(L)'
;MKRSQMYNILVYIILIYSIFHFSNIQCNNTEQEKEEDGESEREQYSRFMFLDDYCNRTSTPPRFKKLILFIVDALRVDFVPTIQNSKSKPRLPFLEQTIRTNGVALQNIASIPTVTLPRIKTLLSGTMPSFIDYIYNLNAYRFQSDNILQQFHQDGKRIVFYGDDTWGNLFPPESEVFTRFNLTSSFFVTDYVEVDTNVTYNLRKELKQLNKWDVMILHYLGLDHIGHSHGYYSTLIPDKLLEMDQYFKELFETLHSNPLEPSLIVFTGDHGMTNAGNHGGETHDETHTPLIFISTDNHSHRIINYPLNEQPIEQSMRTYLQNDLAPTISSLFQMNIPQQSQGRLISPVFDRFGIDQSEHLCSLFRNSIQIQHIIKIRRNPKRYKNVEEFNQLKQLLYQAIKVHYKFVQDKHKVKEISNKLFEKSLKFYQQFLNEVQHKYIRTIDIERNFLIYCITTIVILLTVIAMLFRLEYLNQNSIIFRLRLNEPIKNDLFGSIVERAVSLTIIIGNGIGMGSTNFMQNEHLFWNIIQLIILFFINIKKYG
;
A
#
# COMPACT_ATOMS: atom_id res chain seq x y z
N MET A 1 -12.44 -49.87 -26.77
CA MET A 1 -11.12 -49.28 -26.45
C MET A 1 -10.61 -49.83 -25.12
N LYS A 2 -9.36 -50.33 -25.07
CA LYS A 2 -8.76 -50.77 -23.79
C LYS A 2 -8.55 -49.55 -22.88
N ARG A 3 -8.75 -49.67 -21.56
CA ARG A 3 -8.60 -48.57 -20.58
C ARG A 3 -7.24 -47.83 -20.66
N SER A 4 -6.17 -48.51 -21.08
CA SER A 4 -4.87 -47.88 -21.33
C SER A 4 -4.87 -46.90 -22.49
N GLN A 5 -5.75 -47.08 -23.48
CA GLN A 5 -5.89 -46.15 -24.62
C GLN A 5 -6.57 -44.85 -24.18
N MET A 6 -7.53 -44.88 -23.24
CA MET A 6 -8.14 -43.64 -22.72
C MET A 6 -7.18 -42.83 -21.86
N TYR A 7 -6.34 -43.50 -21.05
CA TYR A 7 -5.34 -42.82 -20.22
C TYR A 7 -4.27 -42.14 -21.07
N ASN A 8 -3.81 -42.82 -22.13
CA ASN A 8 -2.88 -42.24 -23.09
C ASN A 8 -3.49 -41.10 -23.90
N ILE A 9 -4.78 -41.18 -24.26
CA ILE A 9 -5.50 -40.09 -24.94
C ILE A 9 -5.66 -38.88 -24.02
N LEU A 10 -5.98 -39.06 -22.74
CA LEU A 10 -6.12 -37.96 -21.78
C LEU A 10 -4.77 -37.27 -21.53
N VAL A 11 -3.68 -38.04 -21.38
CA VAL A 11 -2.31 -37.53 -21.24
C VAL A 11 -1.86 -36.81 -22.52
N TYR A 12 -2.20 -37.33 -23.70
CA TYR A 12 -1.92 -36.66 -24.98
C TYR A 12 -2.72 -35.37 -25.15
N ILE A 13 -3.99 -35.33 -24.75
CA ILE A 13 -4.81 -34.11 -24.79
C ILE A 13 -4.22 -33.05 -23.87
N ILE A 14 -3.81 -33.43 -22.65
CA ILE A 14 -3.16 -32.52 -21.70
C ILE A 14 -1.80 -32.02 -22.23
N LEU A 15 -0.97 -32.89 -22.80
CA LEU A 15 0.30 -32.51 -23.43
C LEU A 15 0.12 -31.60 -24.65
N ILE A 16 -0.84 -31.89 -25.52
CA ILE A 16 -1.16 -31.06 -26.69
C ILE A 16 -1.70 -29.70 -26.24
N TYR A 17 -2.57 -29.65 -25.23
CA TYR A 17 -3.08 -28.40 -24.67
C TYR A 17 -1.95 -27.57 -24.03
N SER A 18 -0.99 -28.23 -23.38
CA SER A 18 0.21 -27.60 -22.81
C SER A 18 1.13 -27.03 -23.90
N ILE A 19 1.37 -27.79 -24.97
CA ILE A 19 2.28 -27.40 -26.06
C ILE A 19 1.66 -26.30 -26.93
N PHE A 20 0.37 -26.36 -27.26
CA PHE A 20 -0.32 -25.31 -28.01
C PHE A 20 -0.44 -23.98 -27.26
N HIS A 21 -0.46 -24.01 -25.92
CA HIS A 21 -0.52 -22.79 -25.12
C HIS A 21 0.86 -22.12 -24.96
N PHE A 22 1.94 -22.91 -25.03
CA PHE A 22 3.33 -22.40 -25.00
C PHE A 22 3.85 -21.95 -26.38
N SER A 23 3.27 -22.41 -27.49
CA SER A 23 3.69 -22.03 -28.85
C SER A 23 3.15 -20.69 -29.34
N ASN A 24 2.26 -20.01 -28.59
CA ASN A 24 1.77 -18.65 -28.91
C ASN A 24 2.70 -17.52 -28.40
N ILE A 25 3.92 -17.84 -27.96
CA ILE A 25 4.97 -16.86 -27.67
C ILE A 25 5.88 -16.76 -28.90
N GLN A 26 5.35 -16.19 -29.98
CA GLN A 26 6.14 -15.87 -31.16
C GLN A 26 6.91 -14.57 -30.87
N CYS A 27 8.24 -14.68 -30.77
CA CYS A 27 9.15 -13.56 -30.80
C CYS A 27 9.29 -13.08 -32.25
N ASN A 28 8.61 -11.99 -32.61
CA ASN A 28 8.96 -11.22 -33.80
C ASN A 28 9.99 -10.16 -33.41
N ASN A 29 11.13 -10.20 -34.08
CA ASN A 29 12.20 -9.23 -33.97
C ASN A 29 12.00 -8.07 -34.95
N THR A 30 12.22 -6.88 -34.42
CA THR A 30 12.82 -5.68 -35.05
C THR A 30 12.18 -5.11 -36.31
N GLU A 31 11.51 -3.98 -36.13
CA GLU A 31 11.64 -2.84 -37.04
C GLU A 31 12.16 -1.65 -36.23
N GLN A 32 13.33 -1.13 -36.64
CA GLN A 32 13.81 0.18 -36.25
C GLN A 32 13.10 1.19 -37.13
N GLU A 33 12.25 2.04 -36.56
CA GLU A 33 11.79 3.23 -37.25
C GLU A 33 11.95 4.51 -36.42
N LYS A 34 12.32 5.52 -37.21
CA LYS A 34 12.83 6.86 -36.91
C LYS A 34 11.93 7.66 -35.98
N GLU A 35 12.55 8.31 -34.98
CA GLU A 35 11.96 9.45 -34.27
C GLU A 35 11.80 10.63 -35.25
N GLU A 36 10.57 10.90 -35.68
CA GLU A 36 10.14 12.21 -36.17
C GLU A 36 9.53 13.00 -35.01
N ASP A 37 10.33 13.88 -34.40
CA ASP A 37 9.86 15.20 -33.93
C ASP A 37 11.07 16.15 -33.84
N GLY A 38 10.95 17.35 -34.42
CA GLY A 38 12.05 18.20 -34.90
C GLY A 38 12.91 18.92 -33.86
N GLU A 39 13.18 18.33 -32.69
CA GLU A 39 14.05 18.90 -31.65
C GLU A 39 15.16 17.94 -31.25
N SER A 40 16.43 18.34 -31.40
CA SER A 40 17.57 17.44 -31.15
C SER A 40 17.66 16.96 -29.70
N GLU A 41 18.06 15.70 -29.46
CA GLU A 41 18.29 15.14 -28.12
C GLU A 41 19.24 16.03 -27.27
N ARG A 42 20.17 16.71 -27.94
CA ARG A 42 21.10 17.66 -27.31
C ARG A 42 20.39 18.84 -26.66
N GLU A 43 19.34 19.36 -27.29
CA GLU A 43 18.56 20.47 -26.74
C GLU A 43 17.74 20.03 -25.52
N GLN A 44 17.16 18.84 -25.58
CA GLN A 44 16.43 18.24 -24.46
C GLN A 44 17.34 18.05 -23.24
N TYR A 45 18.55 17.51 -23.46
CA TYR A 45 19.55 17.33 -22.41
C TYR A 45 20.01 18.67 -21.81
N SER A 46 20.23 19.69 -22.64
CA SER A 46 20.60 21.03 -22.19
C SER A 46 19.56 21.63 -21.23
N ARG A 47 18.27 21.52 -21.56
CA ARG A 47 17.18 22.01 -20.69
C ARG A 47 17.09 21.23 -19.38
N PHE A 48 17.29 19.92 -19.43
CA PHE A 48 17.36 19.09 -18.22
C PHE A 48 18.48 19.56 -17.30
N MET A 49 19.70 19.72 -17.81
CA MET A 49 20.85 20.18 -17.02
C MET A 49 20.64 21.57 -16.43
N PHE A 50 20.01 22.48 -17.18
CA PHE A 50 19.66 23.80 -16.67
C PHE A 50 18.67 23.72 -15.51
N LEU A 51 17.60 22.92 -15.64
CA LEU A 51 16.60 22.79 -14.59
C LEU A 51 17.11 22.06 -13.36
N ASP A 52 17.99 21.08 -13.54
CA ASP A 52 18.67 20.40 -12.43
C ASP A 52 19.49 21.39 -11.59
N ASP A 53 20.34 22.21 -12.24
CA ASP A 53 21.09 23.27 -11.56
C ASP A 53 20.15 24.33 -10.93
N TYR A 54 19.13 24.79 -11.66
CA TYR A 54 18.15 25.74 -11.14
C TYR A 54 17.43 25.21 -9.90
N CYS A 55 16.97 23.96 -9.92
CA CYS A 55 16.28 23.36 -8.79
C CYS A 55 17.21 23.06 -7.63
N ASN A 56 18.47 22.72 -7.86
CA ASN A 56 19.44 22.58 -6.77
C ASN A 56 19.76 23.92 -6.08
N ARG A 57 19.72 25.04 -6.83
CA ARG A 57 19.90 26.39 -6.27
C ARG A 57 18.64 26.98 -5.66
N THR A 58 17.47 26.59 -6.17
CA THR A 58 16.17 26.92 -5.60
C THR A 58 15.95 26.02 -4.39
N SER A 59 16.67 26.29 -3.30
CA SER A 59 16.43 25.67 -2.00
C SER A 59 15.67 26.65 -1.14
N THR A 60 14.41 26.33 -0.89
CA THR A 60 13.62 27.03 0.12
C THR A 60 13.78 26.31 1.47
N PRO A 61 13.67 27.00 2.61
CA PRO A 61 13.63 26.31 3.90
C PRO A 61 12.41 25.37 3.93
N PRO A 62 12.47 24.28 4.72
CA PRO A 62 11.36 23.34 4.85
C PRO A 62 10.09 24.07 5.29
N ARG A 63 8.95 23.71 4.71
CA ARG A 63 7.66 24.35 5.02
C ARG A 63 7.26 24.13 6.47
N PHE A 64 7.61 22.96 7.00
CA PHE A 64 7.31 22.53 8.36
C PHE A 64 8.58 22.15 9.10
N LYS A 65 8.60 22.41 10.40
CA LYS A 65 9.70 22.01 11.29
C LYS A 65 9.44 20.67 11.97
N LYS A 66 8.17 20.33 12.16
CA LYS A 66 7.73 19.12 12.87
C LYS A 66 6.77 18.29 12.03
N LEU A 67 6.91 16.97 12.09
CA LEU A 67 5.99 16.02 11.51
C LEU A 67 5.31 15.21 12.61
N ILE A 68 4.00 15.03 12.49
CA ILE A 68 3.23 14.09 13.29
C ILE A 68 2.47 13.17 12.35
N LEU A 69 2.74 11.87 12.45
CA LEU A 69 1.95 10.82 11.78
C LEU A 69 0.95 10.27 12.81
N PHE A 70 -0.32 10.63 12.67
CA PHE A 70 -1.42 10.14 13.49
C PHE A 70 -2.16 9.06 12.70
N ILE A 71 -1.83 7.80 12.98
CA ILE A 71 -2.32 6.63 12.26
C ILE A 71 -3.36 5.92 13.13
N VAL A 72 -4.55 5.69 12.59
CA VAL A 72 -5.60 4.90 13.24
C VAL A 72 -5.84 3.63 12.43
N ASP A 73 -5.63 2.48 13.04
CA ASP A 73 -5.81 1.18 12.39
C ASP A 73 -7.28 0.96 12.00
N ALA A 74 -7.50 0.36 10.83
CA ALA A 74 -8.81 0.12 10.21
C ALA A 74 -9.73 1.35 10.05
N LEU A 75 -9.15 2.55 9.91
CA LEU A 75 -9.89 3.78 9.70
C LEU A 75 -10.46 3.89 8.27
N ARG A 76 -11.72 3.51 8.11
CA ARG A 76 -12.47 3.65 6.85
C ARG A 76 -12.68 5.11 6.45
N VAL A 77 -12.70 5.36 5.14
CA VAL A 77 -12.95 6.70 4.56
C VAL A 77 -14.33 7.27 4.91
N ASP A 78 -15.34 6.43 5.13
CA ASP A 78 -16.72 6.85 5.42
C ASP A 78 -16.92 7.40 6.84
N PHE A 79 -15.91 7.29 7.70
CA PHE A 79 -15.89 7.97 9.00
C PHE A 79 -15.61 9.48 8.89
N VAL A 80 -15.17 9.96 7.72
CA VAL A 80 -14.89 11.38 7.44
C VAL A 80 -15.80 11.88 6.30
N PRO A 81 -17.03 12.33 6.62
CA PRO A 81 -18.02 12.74 5.63
C PRO A 81 -17.54 13.75 4.58
N THR A 82 -16.66 14.70 4.94
CA THR A 82 -16.15 15.71 4.00
C THR A 82 -15.38 15.10 2.82
N ILE A 83 -14.73 13.94 3.01
CA ILE A 83 -14.01 13.27 1.91
C ILE A 83 -15.00 12.64 0.92
N GLN A 84 -16.11 12.10 1.42
CA GLN A 84 -17.15 11.47 0.62
C GLN A 84 -18.21 12.44 0.10
N ASN A 85 -18.07 13.75 0.36
CA ASN A 85 -19.11 14.75 0.13
C ASN A 85 -20.48 14.36 0.76
N SER A 86 -20.43 13.67 1.90
CA SER A 86 -21.61 13.21 2.63
C SER A 86 -22.10 14.27 3.61
N LYS A 87 -23.42 14.35 3.81
CA LYS A 87 -24.06 15.19 4.83
C LYS A 87 -24.29 14.47 6.16
N SER A 88 -23.72 13.28 6.33
CA SER A 88 -23.83 12.52 7.58
C SER A 88 -23.22 13.29 8.76
N LYS A 89 -23.75 13.04 9.97
CA LYS A 89 -23.19 13.61 11.19
C LYS A 89 -21.74 13.14 11.36
N PRO A 90 -20.76 14.05 11.53
CA PRO A 90 -19.36 13.68 11.65
C PRO A 90 -19.12 12.91 12.96
N ARG A 91 -18.37 11.82 12.87
CA ARG A 91 -17.90 11.04 14.03
C ARG A 91 -16.60 11.62 14.61
N LEU A 92 -15.87 12.39 13.80
CA LEU A 92 -14.65 13.14 14.14
C LEU A 92 -14.93 14.66 13.98
N PRO A 93 -15.80 15.27 14.81
CA PRO A 93 -16.27 16.63 14.58
C PRO A 93 -15.18 17.71 14.62
N PHE A 94 -14.18 17.60 15.50
CA PHE A 94 -13.09 18.56 15.59
C PHE A 94 -12.15 18.45 14.39
N LEU A 95 -11.82 17.23 13.96
CA LEU A 95 -11.06 17.00 12.73
C LEU A 95 -11.76 17.62 11.51
N GLU A 96 -13.07 17.40 11.38
CA GLU A 96 -13.90 17.94 10.30
C GLU A 96 -13.92 19.47 10.26
N GLN A 97 -13.97 20.11 11.44
CA GLN A 97 -13.81 21.56 11.53
C GLN A 97 -12.40 22.01 11.11
N THR A 98 -11.38 21.31 11.58
CA THR A 98 -9.97 21.64 11.33
C THR A 98 -9.57 21.49 9.87
N ILE A 99 -10.12 20.50 9.15
CA ILE A 99 -9.91 20.33 7.71
C ILE A 99 -10.27 21.61 6.95
N ARG A 100 -11.40 22.24 7.28
CA ARG A 100 -11.89 23.43 6.56
C ARG A 100 -10.96 24.63 6.70
N THR A 101 -10.38 24.81 7.88
CA THR A 101 -9.56 25.99 8.21
C THR A 101 -8.08 25.77 7.94
N ASN A 102 -7.56 24.59 8.30
CA ASN A 102 -6.12 24.33 8.43
C ASN A 102 -5.62 23.13 7.62
N GLY A 103 -6.51 22.37 6.99
CA GLY A 103 -6.15 21.13 6.32
C GLY A 103 -6.59 21.00 4.87
N VAL A 104 -6.24 19.86 4.29
CA VAL A 104 -6.75 19.31 3.04
C VAL A 104 -7.07 17.84 3.27
N ALA A 105 -8.28 17.43 2.89
CA ALA A 105 -8.77 16.07 3.06
C ALA A 105 -8.87 15.38 1.71
N LEU A 106 -8.22 14.21 1.61
CA LEU A 106 -8.09 13.41 0.42
C LEU A 106 -8.44 11.96 0.74
N GLN A 107 -8.68 11.18 -0.31
CA GLN A 107 -8.92 9.75 -0.22
C GLN A 107 -7.63 8.99 -0.55
N ASN A 108 -7.30 8.02 0.28
CA ASN A 108 -6.11 7.20 0.15
C ASN A 108 -6.48 5.76 -0.13
N ILE A 109 -5.86 5.18 -1.15
CA ILE A 109 -6.05 3.78 -1.56
C ILE A 109 -4.87 2.95 -1.05
N ALA A 110 -5.18 2.08 -0.11
CA ALA A 110 -4.33 0.99 0.31
C ALA A 110 -4.38 -0.15 -0.71
N SER A 111 -3.23 -0.52 -1.27
CA SER A 111 -3.11 -1.72 -2.09
C SER A 111 -3.33 -2.97 -1.24
N ILE A 112 -3.57 -4.11 -1.88
CA ILE A 112 -3.63 -5.38 -1.17
C ILE A 112 -2.24 -5.94 -0.85
N PRO A 113 -2.08 -6.74 0.23
CA PRO A 113 -3.07 -6.98 1.28
C PRO A 113 -3.25 -5.75 2.18
N THR A 114 -4.49 -5.48 2.58
CA THR A 114 -4.87 -4.42 3.55
C THR A 114 -4.60 -4.90 4.98
N VAL A 115 -3.33 -5.11 5.29
CA VAL A 115 -2.83 -5.54 6.60
C VAL A 115 -1.74 -4.59 7.08
N THR A 116 -1.76 -4.22 8.36
CA THR A 116 -0.96 -3.16 8.98
C THR A 116 0.49 -3.07 8.49
N LEU A 117 1.30 -4.13 8.64
CA LEU A 117 2.75 -4.08 8.37
C LEU A 117 3.12 -3.69 6.91
N PRO A 118 2.59 -4.34 5.85
CA PRO A 118 2.75 -3.90 4.48
C PRO A 118 2.30 -2.46 4.22
N ARG A 119 1.22 -2.01 4.88
CA ARG A 119 0.69 -0.65 4.70
C ARG A 119 1.62 0.39 5.31
N ILE A 120 2.13 0.15 6.53
CA ILE A 120 3.17 0.99 7.15
C ILE A 120 4.39 1.10 6.23
N LYS A 121 4.90 -0.02 5.71
CA LYS A 121 6.03 0.01 4.77
C LYS A 121 5.74 0.86 3.54
N THR A 122 4.53 0.77 2.99
CA THR A 122 4.08 1.54 1.83
C THR A 122 4.06 3.04 2.14
N LEU A 123 3.42 3.43 3.25
CA LEU A 123 3.31 4.82 3.69
C LEU A 123 4.68 5.48 3.87
N LEU A 124 5.65 4.75 4.45
CA LEU A 124 6.96 5.30 4.79
C LEU A 124 7.97 5.27 3.63
N SER A 125 7.97 4.23 2.79
CA SER A 125 8.95 4.09 1.70
C SER A 125 8.47 4.65 0.36
N GLY A 126 7.16 4.79 0.17
CA GLY A 126 6.60 5.09 -1.14
C GLY A 126 6.75 3.94 -2.14
N THR A 127 7.01 2.73 -1.67
CA THR A 127 7.10 1.54 -2.52
C THR A 127 5.78 0.75 -2.46
N MET A 128 5.35 0.19 -3.59
CA MET A 128 4.24 -0.76 -3.59
C MET A 128 4.76 -2.12 -3.13
N PRO A 129 4.08 -2.79 -2.19
CA PRO A 129 4.54 -4.08 -1.68
C PRO A 129 4.37 -5.14 -2.76
N SER A 130 5.42 -5.92 -3.02
CA SER A 130 5.28 -7.13 -3.83
C SER A 130 4.80 -8.31 -2.98
N PHE A 131 4.16 -9.29 -3.61
CA PHE A 131 3.78 -10.52 -2.93
C PHE A 131 5.00 -11.30 -2.39
N ILE A 132 6.13 -11.19 -3.10
CA ILE A 132 7.40 -11.77 -2.66
C ILE A 132 7.88 -11.06 -1.38
N ASP A 133 7.78 -9.74 -1.31
CA ASP A 133 8.10 -9.00 -0.09
C ASP A 133 7.23 -9.45 1.07
N TYR A 134 5.93 -9.71 0.84
CA TYR A 134 5.05 -10.27 1.87
C TYR A 134 5.58 -11.61 2.42
N ILE A 135 5.95 -12.56 1.57
CA ILE A 135 6.49 -13.87 2.00
C ILE A 135 7.82 -13.70 2.72
N TYR A 136 8.75 -12.89 2.20
CA TYR A 136 10.03 -12.65 2.87
C TYR A 136 9.85 -11.93 4.20
N ASN A 137 8.85 -11.05 4.32
CA ASN A 137 8.53 -10.34 5.56
C ASN A 137 7.90 -11.24 6.63
N LEU A 138 7.40 -12.43 6.29
CA LEU A 138 7.01 -13.43 7.30
C LEU A 138 8.23 -13.95 8.09
N ASN A 139 9.45 -13.84 7.53
CA ASN A 139 10.70 -14.29 8.15
C ASN A 139 11.71 -13.16 8.45
N ALA A 140 11.56 -11.98 7.87
CA ALA A 140 12.48 -10.86 8.03
C ALA A 140 11.78 -9.63 8.63
N TYR A 141 11.99 -9.42 9.94
CA TYR A 141 11.34 -8.38 10.72
C TYR A 141 11.78 -6.95 10.36
N ARG A 142 13.05 -6.74 9.99
CA ARG A 142 13.66 -5.40 9.84
C ARG A 142 13.32 -4.71 8.52
N PHE A 143 12.96 -3.43 8.60
CA PHE A 143 12.72 -2.57 7.44
C PHE A 143 14.06 -2.08 6.86
N GLN A 144 14.53 -2.76 5.81
CA GLN A 144 15.83 -2.47 5.19
C GLN A 144 15.79 -1.38 4.12
N SER A 145 14.65 -1.19 3.47
CA SER A 145 14.51 -0.22 2.38
C SER A 145 14.51 1.21 2.91
N ASP A 146 15.08 2.10 2.11
CA ASP A 146 15.05 3.53 2.33
C ASP A 146 13.61 4.04 2.53
N ASN A 147 13.42 4.95 3.49
CA ASN A 147 12.11 5.45 3.91
C ASN A 147 12.21 6.80 4.62
N ILE A 148 11.09 7.50 4.77
CA ILE A 148 11.07 8.87 5.34
C ILE A 148 11.64 8.95 6.76
N LEU A 149 11.54 7.91 7.59
CA LEU A 149 12.10 7.94 8.95
C LEU A 149 13.62 7.83 8.92
N GLN A 150 14.17 7.02 8.01
CA GLN A 150 15.61 6.98 7.78
C GLN A 150 16.12 8.32 7.22
N GLN A 151 15.39 8.96 6.32
CA GLN A 151 15.73 10.30 5.80
C GLN A 151 15.77 11.34 6.94
N PHE A 152 14.74 11.38 7.80
CA PHE A 152 14.74 12.25 8.96
C PHE A 152 15.89 11.95 9.94
N HIS A 153 16.17 10.67 10.19
CA HIS A 153 17.26 10.26 11.08
C HIS A 153 18.63 10.67 10.52
N GLN A 154 18.86 10.50 9.21
CA GLN A 154 20.08 10.95 8.52
C GLN A 154 20.26 12.47 8.60
N ASP A 155 19.16 13.23 8.59
CA ASP A 155 19.14 14.68 8.81
C ASP A 155 19.26 15.09 10.29
N GLY A 156 19.56 14.14 11.18
CA GLY A 156 19.77 14.38 12.62
C GLY A 156 18.49 14.74 13.38
N LYS A 157 17.31 14.42 12.85
CA LYS A 157 16.03 14.67 13.53
C LYS A 157 15.78 13.63 14.61
N ARG A 158 15.15 14.08 15.69
CA ARG A 158 14.74 13.24 16.82
C ARG A 158 13.35 12.70 16.58
N ILE A 159 13.26 11.38 16.44
CA ILE A 159 12.02 10.68 16.11
C ILE A 159 11.51 9.99 17.37
N VAL A 160 10.24 10.18 17.71
CA VAL A 160 9.56 9.48 18.80
C VAL A 160 8.41 8.64 18.26
N PHE A 161 8.22 7.44 18.81
CA PHE A 161 7.19 6.50 18.36
C PHE A 161 6.43 5.88 19.52
N TYR A 162 5.10 5.83 19.39
CA TYR A 162 4.23 5.14 20.34
C TYR A 162 3.15 4.36 19.58
N GLY A 163 3.05 3.08 19.87
CA GLY A 163 2.13 2.16 19.20
C GLY A 163 2.40 0.72 19.62
N ASP A 164 2.20 -0.21 18.71
CA ASP A 164 2.36 -1.64 18.96
C ASP A 164 3.74 -2.21 18.59
N ASP A 165 3.95 -3.50 18.88
CA ASP A 165 5.19 -4.24 18.63
C ASP A 165 5.48 -4.50 17.13
N THR A 166 4.50 -4.33 16.24
CA THR A 166 4.70 -4.33 14.77
C THR A 166 5.82 -3.38 14.35
N TRP A 167 5.89 -2.19 14.95
CA TRP A 167 6.92 -1.21 14.66
C TRP A 167 8.28 -1.57 15.25
N GLY A 168 8.32 -2.22 16.42
CA GLY A 168 9.56 -2.72 17.01
C GLY A 168 10.24 -3.76 16.13
N ASN A 169 9.46 -4.54 15.39
CA ASN A 169 9.98 -5.46 14.38
C ASN A 169 10.60 -4.71 13.19
N LEU A 170 9.88 -3.72 12.66
CA LEU A 170 10.32 -2.91 11.51
C LEU A 170 11.57 -2.08 11.82
N PHE A 171 11.60 -1.46 12.99
CA PHE A 171 12.65 -0.56 13.46
C PHE A 171 13.14 -1.06 14.83
N PRO A 172 13.93 -2.14 14.84
CA PRO A 172 14.43 -2.70 16.08
C PRO A 172 15.36 -1.69 16.77
N PRO A 173 15.56 -1.78 18.10
CA PRO A 173 16.35 -0.78 18.85
C PRO A 173 17.75 -0.54 18.28
N GLU A 174 18.39 -1.57 17.69
CA GLU A 174 19.70 -1.49 17.04
C GLU A 174 19.69 -0.73 15.70
N SER A 175 18.52 -0.27 15.24
CA SER A 175 18.40 0.66 14.11
C SER A 175 18.61 2.11 14.52
N GLU A 176 18.51 2.43 15.81
CA GLU A 176 18.66 3.78 16.40
C GLU A 176 17.76 4.87 15.79
N VAL A 177 16.77 4.49 14.97
CA VAL A 177 15.84 5.41 14.31
C VAL A 177 15.03 6.20 15.33
N PHE A 178 14.58 5.55 16.41
CA PHE A 178 13.79 6.17 17.46
C PHE A 178 14.66 6.64 18.63
N THR A 179 14.58 7.94 18.94
CA THR A 179 15.20 8.52 20.13
C THR A 179 14.47 8.11 21.41
N ARG A 180 13.14 7.99 21.34
CA ARG A 180 12.29 7.47 22.42
C ARG A 180 11.15 6.69 21.80
N PHE A 181 10.82 5.55 22.39
CA PHE A 181 9.66 4.78 21.97
C PHE A 181 9.07 4.00 23.14
N ASN A 182 7.80 3.62 23.02
CA ASN A 182 7.15 2.71 23.95
C ASN A 182 6.19 1.82 23.15
N LEU A 183 6.41 0.51 23.22
CA LEU A 183 5.67 -0.50 22.47
C LEU A 183 4.69 -1.21 23.41
N THR A 184 3.51 -1.50 22.90
CA THR A 184 2.49 -2.32 23.57
C THR A 184 2.27 -3.58 22.77
N SER A 185 2.05 -4.73 23.39
CA SER A 185 1.73 -5.93 22.61
C SER A 185 0.32 -5.83 22.03
N SER A 186 0.17 -6.12 20.74
CA SER A 186 -1.13 -6.13 20.04
C SER A 186 -1.76 -7.53 19.96
N PHE A 187 -1.22 -8.53 20.66
CA PHE A 187 -1.63 -9.93 20.50
C PHE A 187 -3.10 -10.21 20.87
N PHE A 188 -3.69 -9.45 21.81
CA PHE A 188 -5.06 -9.68 22.28
C PHE A 188 -6.06 -8.70 21.64
N VAL A 189 -6.69 -9.12 20.55
CA VAL A 189 -7.69 -8.34 19.77
C VAL A 189 -8.94 -7.96 20.59
N THR A 190 -9.18 -8.61 21.73
CA THR A 190 -10.29 -8.27 22.63
C THR A 190 -10.01 -7.04 23.49
N ASP A 191 -8.76 -6.58 23.57
CA ASP A 191 -8.37 -5.36 24.26
C ASP A 191 -8.23 -4.19 23.28
N TYR A 192 -9.20 -3.28 23.27
CA TYR A 192 -9.22 -2.08 22.44
C TYR A 192 -8.89 -0.79 23.22
N VAL A 193 -8.22 -0.91 24.37
CA VAL A 193 -7.95 0.20 25.29
C VAL A 193 -6.47 0.33 25.65
N GLU A 194 -5.75 -0.78 25.89
CA GLU A 194 -4.39 -0.73 26.44
C GLU A 194 -3.41 0.01 25.52
N VAL A 195 -3.38 -0.36 24.23
CA VAL A 195 -2.51 0.28 23.23
C VAL A 195 -2.81 1.78 23.14
N ASP A 196 -4.07 2.14 22.93
CA ASP A 196 -4.50 3.54 22.79
C ASP A 196 -4.19 4.36 24.06
N THR A 197 -4.34 3.76 25.24
CA THR A 197 -4.02 4.39 26.53
C THR A 197 -2.52 4.67 26.64
N ASN A 198 -1.67 3.70 26.28
CA ASN A 198 -0.22 3.88 26.31
C ASN A 198 0.23 4.94 25.29
N VAL A 199 -0.31 4.91 24.06
CA VAL A 199 -0.03 5.92 23.03
C VAL A 199 -0.39 7.31 23.54
N THR A 200 -1.61 7.48 24.08
CA THR A 200 -2.10 8.76 24.60
C THR A 200 -1.29 9.25 25.80
N TYR A 201 -0.93 8.35 26.72
CA TYR A 201 -0.11 8.70 27.87
C TYR A 201 1.24 9.29 27.45
N ASN A 202 1.88 8.71 26.44
CA ASN A 202 3.15 9.22 25.92
C ASN A 202 2.98 10.46 25.04
N LEU A 203 1.92 10.57 24.24
CA LEU A 203 1.53 11.81 23.55
C LEU A 203 1.52 12.98 24.55
N ARG A 204 0.79 12.84 25.66
CA ARG A 204 0.69 13.87 26.70
C ARG A 204 2.01 14.24 27.35
N LYS A 205 2.96 13.29 27.44
CA LYS A 205 4.32 13.59 27.90
C LYS A 205 5.07 14.43 26.88
N GLU A 206 5.05 14.03 25.61
CA GLU A 206 5.78 14.71 24.54
C GLU A 206 5.22 16.11 24.23
N LEU A 207 3.92 16.32 24.43
CA LEU A 207 3.29 17.64 24.34
C LEU A 207 3.80 18.64 25.39
N LYS A 208 4.29 18.17 26.54
CA LYS A 208 4.90 19.02 27.58
C LYS A 208 6.35 19.42 27.24
N GLN A 209 6.94 18.80 26.22
CA GLN A 209 8.35 18.97 25.88
C GLN A 209 8.56 19.06 24.36
N LEU A 210 7.80 19.94 23.70
CA LEU A 210 7.82 20.11 22.24
C LEU A 210 9.25 20.22 21.67
N ASN A 211 10.17 20.90 22.36
CA ASN A 211 11.55 21.09 21.90
C ASN A 211 12.42 19.81 21.94
N LYS A 212 11.92 18.65 22.37
CA LYS A 212 12.68 17.39 22.56
C LYS A 212 12.48 16.35 21.46
N TRP A 213 11.70 16.65 20.44
CA TRP A 213 11.42 15.78 19.29
C TRP A 213 11.15 16.63 18.05
N ASP A 214 11.29 16.04 16.87
CA ASP A 214 11.06 16.70 15.57
C ASP A 214 10.04 15.91 14.75
N VAL A 215 10.02 14.58 14.89
CA VAL A 215 9.02 13.69 14.28
C VAL A 215 8.35 12.86 15.37
N MET A 216 7.02 12.79 15.35
CA MET A 216 6.22 11.95 16.23
C MET A 216 5.35 11.01 15.42
N ILE A 217 5.30 9.74 15.81
CA ILE A 217 4.44 8.75 15.20
C ILE A 217 3.56 8.15 16.31
N LEU A 218 2.25 8.20 16.08
CA LEU A 218 1.23 7.65 16.96
C LEU A 218 0.42 6.65 16.14
N HIS A 219 0.38 5.40 16.59
CA HIS A 219 -0.40 4.36 15.90
C HIS A 219 -1.38 3.73 16.90
N TYR A 220 -2.66 4.01 16.69
CA TYR A 220 -3.77 3.56 17.53
C TYR A 220 -4.44 2.33 16.91
N LEU A 221 -4.76 1.33 17.72
CA LEU A 221 -5.27 0.03 17.28
C LEU A 221 -6.71 -0.24 17.75
N GLY A 222 -7.20 0.50 18.76
CA GLY A 222 -8.47 0.20 19.40
C GLY A 222 -9.68 0.20 18.45
N LEU A 223 -9.62 0.95 17.33
CA LEU A 223 -10.67 0.93 16.32
C LEU A 223 -10.74 -0.40 15.56
N ASP A 224 -9.59 -0.93 15.12
CA ASP A 224 -9.50 -2.24 14.44
C ASP A 224 -9.92 -3.38 15.39
N HIS A 225 -9.46 -3.34 16.64
CA HIS A 225 -9.82 -4.34 17.65
C HIS A 225 -11.33 -4.38 17.96
N ILE A 226 -12.00 -3.22 18.00
CA ILE A 226 -13.48 -3.16 18.07
C ILE A 226 -14.09 -3.74 16.79
N GLY A 227 -13.53 -3.42 15.63
CA GLY A 227 -13.91 -3.98 14.34
C GLY A 227 -13.95 -5.50 14.39
N HIS A 228 -12.83 -6.16 14.65
CA HIS A 228 -12.75 -7.62 14.74
C HIS A 228 -13.69 -8.23 15.79
N SER A 229 -13.81 -7.57 16.96
CA SER A 229 -14.57 -8.13 18.07
C SER A 229 -16.09 -7.95 17.93
N HIS A 230 -16.56 -6.86 17.32
CA HIS A 230 -17.96 -6.45 17.35
C HIS A 230 -18.52 -5.98 15.99
N GLY A 231 -17.69 -5.84 14.97
CA GLY A 231 -18.04 -5.34 13.65
C GLY A 231 -18.22 -3.82 13.58
N TYR A 232 -18.32 -3.32 12.34
CA TYR A 232 -18.43 -1.89 12.02
C TYR A 232 -19.68 -1.21 12.60
N TYR A 233 -20.79 -1.94 12.72
CA TYR A 233 -22.06 -1.40 13.23
C TYR A 233 -22.17 -1.42 14.76
N SER A 234 -21.08 -1.79 15.45
CA SER A 234 -21.03 -1.76 16.91
C SER A 234 -21.32 -0.37 17.46
N THR A 235 -22.06 -0.32 18.58
CA THR A 235 -22.31 0.91 19.33
C THR A 235 -21.03 1.52 19.93
N LEU A 236 -19.92 0.76 19.96
CA LEU A 236 -18.62 1.22 20.45
C LEU A 236 -17.86 2.07 19.42
N ILE A 237 -18.13 1.92 18.12
CA ILE A 237 -17.40 2.63 17.06
C ILE A 237 -17.55 4.15 17.16
N PRO A 238 -18.76 4.72 17.36
CA PRO A 238 -18.90 6.17 17.53
C PRO A 238 -18.10 6.73 18.72
N ASP A 239 -18.10 6.03 19.86
CA ASP A 239 -17.38 6.46 21.06
C ASP A 239 -15.87 6.40 20.85
N LYS A 240 -15.37 5.32 20.21
CA LYS A 240 -13.95 5.19 19.87
C LYS A 240 -13.48 6.26 18.88
N LEU A 241 -14.28 6.61 17.88
CA LEU A 241 -13.94 7.69 16.95
C LEU A 241 -13.94 9.05 17.66
N LEU A 242 -14.89 9.31 18.57
CA LEU A 242 -14.90 10.53 19.37
C LEU A 242 -13.67 10.61 20.29
N GLU A 243 -13.23 9.48 20.84
CA GLU A 243 -11.97 9.40 21.60
C GLU A 243 -10.76 9.80 20.74
N MET A 244 -10.66 9.27 19.51
CA MET A 244 -9.59 9.66 18.58
C MET A 244 -9.65 11.16 18.22
N ASP A 245 -10.86 11.71 18.03
CA ASP A 245 -11.07 13.14 17.77
C ASP A 245 -10.58 14.01 18.94
N GLN A 246 -10.78 13.55 20.18
CA GLN A 246 -10.32 14.25 21.39
C GLN A 246 -8.79 14.24 21.51
N TYR A 247 -8.14 13.12 21.21
CA TYR A 247 -6.67 13.04 21.21
C TYR A 247 -6.07 13.89 20.09
N PHE A 248 -6.68 13.88 18.90
CA PHE A 248 -6.30 14.79 17.82
C PHE A 248 -6.48 16.26 18.21
N LYS A 249 -7.59 16.61 18.88
CA LYS A 249 -7.83 17.96 19.38
C LYS A 249 -6.75 18.43 20.36
N GLU A 250 -6.43 17.62 21.36
CA GLU A 250 -5.38 17.92 22.36
C GLU A 250 -4.03 18.18 21.68
N LEU A 251 -3.65 17.33 20.71
CA LEU A 251 -2.46 17.48 19.90
C LEU A 251 -2.47 18.78 19.08
N PHE A 252 -3.54 19.03 18.32
CA PHE A 252 -3.64 20.18 17.45
C PHE A 252 -3.62 21.49 18.24
N GLU A 253 -4.46 21.65 19.27
CA GLU A 253 -4.54 22.88 20.06
C GLU A 253 -3.20 23.20 20.73
N THR A 254 -2.49 22.18 21.24
CA THR A 254 -1.17 22.37 21.84
C THR A 254 -0.15 22.86 20.82
N LEU A 255 -0.03 22.22 19.65
CA LEU A 255 0.92 22.62 18.61
C LEU A 255 0.56 23.97 18.01
N HIS A 256 -0.73 24.22 17.80
CA HIS A 256 -1.25 25.46 17.24
C HIS A 256 -0.95 26.68 18.13
N SER A 257 -0.93 26.48 19.45
CA SER A 257 -0.55 27.52 20.41
C SER A 257 0.94 27.91 20.34
N ASN A 258 1.77 27.15 19.62
CA ASN A 258 3.20 27.42 19.42
C ASN A 258 3.52 27.78 17.94
N PRO A 259 3.28 29.03 17.51
CA PRO A 259 3.42 29.43 16.10
C PRO A 259 4.86 29.45 15.58
N LEU A 260 5.87 29.33 16.46
CA LEU A 260 7.30 29.38 16.08
C LEU A 260 7.79 28.09 15.40
N GLU A 261 7.01 27.01 15.50
CA GLU A 261 7.32 25.70 14.95
C GLU A 261 6.16 25.19 14.09
N PRO A 262 6.03 25.65 12.83
CA PRO A 262 5.00 25.19 11.93
C PRO A 262 5.07 23.66 11.81
N SER A 263 4.02 22.99 12.24
CA SER A 263 3.94 21.53 12.32
C SER A 263 2.95 21.00 11.30
N LEU A 264 3.32 19.91 10.63
CA LEU A 264 2.45 19.12 9.77
C LEU A 264 1.93 17.92 10.55
N ILE A 265 0.61 17.79 10.65
CA ILE A 265 -0.06 16.58 11.13
C ILE A 265 -0.62 15.86 9.90
N VAL A 266 -0.27 14.59 9.74
CA VAL A 266 -0.91 13.68 8.77
C VAL A 266 -1.80 12.75 9.57
N PHE A 267 -3.12 12.87 9.39
CA PHE A 267 -4.12 12.00 10.00
C PHE A 267 -4.63 11.02 8.94
N THR A 268 -4.40 9.72 9.14
CA THR A 268 -4.71 8.70 8.13
C THR A 268 -5.03 7.34 8.76
N GLY A 269 -5.66 6.48 7.97
CA GLY A 269 -5.64 5.03 8.21
C GLY A 269 -4.48 4.37 7.47
N ASP A 270 -4.01 3.24 7.98
CA ASP A 270 -3.14 2.31 7.25
C ASP A 270 -3.95 1.32 6.41
N HIS A 271 -5.15 0.95 6.83
CA HIS A 271 -6.20 0.35 6.01
C HIS A 271 -7.58 0.69 6.58
N GLY A 272 -8.63 0.22 5.91
CA GLY A 272 -9.99 0.17 6.45
C GLY A 272 -10.37 -1.25 6.85
N MET A 273 -11.68 -1.50 7.00
CA MET A 273 -12.23 -2.80 7.38
C MET A 273 -13.60 -3.01 6.75
N THR A 274 -13.95 -4.27 6.51
CA THR A 274 -15.29 -4.70 6.13
C THR A 274 -16.32 -4.40 7.24
N ASN A 275 -17.61 -4.51 6.92
CA ASN A 275 -18.67 -4.37 7.91
C ASN A 275 -18.58 -5.38 9.07
N ALA A 276 -17.96 -6.55 8.82
CA ALA A 276 -17.74 -7.59 9.81
C ALA A 276 -16.49 -7.35 10.67
N GLY A 277 -15.69 -6.32 10.38
CA GLY A 277 -14.43 -6.06 11.08
C GLY A 277 -13.19 -6.65 10.42
N ASN A 278 -13.35 -7.55 9.44
CA ASN A 278 -12.22 -8.16 8.75
C ASN A 278 -11.52 -7.15 7.82
N HIS A 279 -10.25 -7.36 7.54
CA HIS A 279 -9.45 -6.63 6.56
C HIS A 279 -8.53 -7.60 5.79
N GLY A 280 -7.57 -7.15 4.99
CA GLY A 280 -6.66 -7.97 4.19
C GLY A 280 -7.11 -8.22 2.74
N GLY A 281 -8.34 -7.88 2.41
CA GLY A 281 -8.93 -7.97 1.07
C GLY A 281 -8.90 -6.69 0.25
N GLU A 282 -9.63 -6.71 -0.86
CA GLU A 282 -9.69 -5.63 -1.88
C GLU A 282 -10.99 -4.82 -1.88
N THR A 283 -11.88 -4.98 -0.89
CA THR A 283 -13.14 -4.23 -0.91
C THR A 283 -12.90 -2.73 -0.74
N HIS A 284 -13.87 -1.91 -1.20
CA HIS A 284 -13.77 -0.46 -1.06
C HIS A 284 -13.54 -0.04 0.39
N ASP A 285 -14.30 -0.63 1.32
CA ASP A 285 -14.23 -0.34 2.75
C ASP A 285 -12.88 -0.74 3.38
N GLU A 286 -12.20 -1.75 2.85
CA GLU A 286 -10.87 -2.17 3.32
C GLU A 286 -9.75 -1.30 2.74
N THR A 287 -9.89 -0.89 1.48
CA THR A 287 -8.82 -0.22 0.72
C THR A 287 -8.85 1.30 0.88
N HIS A 288 -10.02 1.90 1.11
CA HIS A 288 -10.17 3.34 1.12
C HIS A 288 -10.16 3.92 2.53
N THR A 289 -9.15 4.74 2.78
CA THR A 289 -8.91 5.40 4.06
C THR A 289 -8.87 6.92 3.86
N PRO A 290 -9.12 7.71 4.91
CA PRO A 290 -8.90 9.14 4.84
C PRO A 290 -7.39 9.43 4.82
N LEU A 291 -6.97 10.43 4.05
CA LEU A 291 -5.63 10.99 4.09
C LEU A 291 -5.72 12.51 4.22
N ILE A 292 -5.43 12.99 5.41
CA ILE A 292 -5.70 14.37 5.79
C ILE A 292 -4.38 15.00 6.21
N PHE A 293 -4.02 16.10 5.54
CA PHE A 293 -2.86 16.92 5.90
C PHE A 293 -3.36 18.16 6.61
N ILE A 294 -2.82 18.46 7.79
CA ILE A 294 -3.22 19.60 8.63
C ILE A 294 -1.96 20.37 9.00
N SER A 295 -2.00 21.67 8.74
CA SER A 295 -0.95 22.58 9.17
C SER A 295 -1.39 23.35 10.40
N THR A 296 -0.50 23.44 11.38
CA THR A 296 -0.71 24.24 12.59
C THR A 296 -0.39 25.72 12.40
N ASP A 297 0.26 26.09 11.29
CA ASP A 297 0.55 27.48 10.92
C ASP A 297 -0.69 28.21 10.39
N ASN A 298 -1.07 29.35 10.98
CA ASN A 298 -2.21 30.18 10.58
C ASN A 298 -1.96 31.12 9.40
N HIS A 299 -0.70 31.31 8.98
CA HIS A 299 -0.33 32.46 8.15
C HIS A 299 -0.18 32.15 6.66
N SER A 300 -0.37 30.91 6.21
CA SER A 300 -0.20 30.57 4.79
C SER A 300 -1.09 29.41 4.34
N HIS A 301 -2.40 29.57 4.52
CA HIS A 301 -3.39 28.73 3.85
C HIS A 301 -3.98 29.47 2.66
N ARG A 302 -3.89 28.88 1.47
CA ARG A 302 -4.73 29.32 0.37
C ARG A 302 -6.15 28.81 0.63
N ILE A 303 -7.13 29.70 0.59
CA ILE A 303 -8.54 29.29 0.54
C ILE A 303 -8.74 28.67 -0.84
N ILE A 304 -8.65 27.35 -0.92
CA ILE A 304 -9.03 26.64 -2.12
C ILE A 304 -10.51 26.33 -1.96
N ASN A 305 -11.35 27.14 -2.60
CA ASN A 305 -12.74 26.79 -2.81
C ASN A 305 -12.77 25.66 -3.83
N TYR A 306 -12.56 24.42 -3.38
CA TYR A 306 -13.03 23.29 -4.16
C TYR A 306 -14.56 23.39 -4.16
N PRO A 307 -15.22 23.58 -5.32
CA PRO A 307 -16.66 23.66 -5.36
C PRO A 307 -17.20 22.32 -4.87
N LEU A 308 -17.75 22.31 -3.65
CA LEU A 308 -18.27 21.10 -2.98
C LEU A 308 -19.43 20.41 -3.74
N ASN A 309 -19.85 20.93 -4.90
CA ASN A 309 -21.15 20.66 -5.49
C ASN A 309 -21.17 20.31 -6.99
N GLU A 310 -20.04 20.16 -7.70
CA GLU A 310 -20.13 19.90 -9.16
C GLU A 310 -19.26 18.72 -9.65
N GLN A 311 -19.97 17.65 -10.02
CA GLN A 311 -19.58 16.51 -10.88
C GLN A 311 -18.78 15.34 -10.26
N PRO A 312 -19.11 14.07 -10.64
CA PRO A 312 -18.35 12.86 -10.25
C PRO A 312 -16.87 12.85 -10.68
N ILE A 313 -16.50 13.75 -11.61
CA ILE A 313 -15.14 13.88 -12.15
C ILE A 313 -14.17 14.50 -11.11
N GLU A 314 -14.67 15.17 -10.05
CA GLU A 314 -13.80 15.69 -8.98
C GLU A 314 -13.33 14.63 -7.97
N GLN A 315 -14.05 13.51 -7.83
CA GLN A 315 -13.70 12.50 -6.83
C GLN A 315 -12.43 11.71 -7.23
N SER A 316 -12.17 11.56 -8.53
CA SER A 316 -10.90 11.01 -9.03
C SER A 316 -9.71 11.96 -8.79
N MET A 317 -9.94 13.27 -8.71
CA MET A 317 -8.90 14.28 -8.46
C MET A 317 -8.47 14.36 -6.98
N ARG A 318 -9.24 13.77 -6.06
CA ARG A 318 -8.92 13.71 -4.62
C ARG A 318 -8.43 12.33 -4.15
N THR A 319 -8.21 11.41 -5.09
CA THR A 319 -7.83 10.03 -4.77
C THR A 319 -6.35 9.79 -5.07
N TYR A 320 -5.61 9.32 -4.07
CA TYR A 320 -4.18 9.07 -4.11
C TYR A 320 -3.87 7.68 -3.57
N LEU A 321 -2.72 7.13 -3.95
CA LEU A 321 -2.25 5.86 -3.40
C LEU A 321 -1.44 6.11 -2.13
N GLN A 322 -1.36 5.11 -1.26
CA GLN A 322 -0.57 5.20 -0.03
C GLN A 322 0.90 5.56 -0.23
N ASN A 323 1.50 5.10 -1.32
CA ASN A 323 2.88 5.41 -1.62
C ASN A 323 3.12 6.87 -2.01
N ASP A 324 2.08 7.64 -2.30
CA ASP A 324 2.17 9.08 -2.62
C ASP A 324 2.54 9.92 -1.38
N LEU A 325 2.38 9.37 -0.18
CA LEU A 325 2.69 10.06 1.07
C LEU A 325 4.19 10.35 1.21
N ALA A 326 5.04 9.35 1.01
CA ALA A 326 6.49 9.45 1.20
C ALA A 326 7.16 10.57 0.36
N PRO A 327 6.96 10.69 -0.97
CA PRO A 327 7.56 11.78 -1.75
C PRO A 327 6.97 13.15 -1.36
N THR A 328 5.68 13.19 -0.99
CA THR A 328 5.01 14.44 -0.57
C THR A 328 5.61 14.96 0.74
N ILE A 329 5.77 14.11 1.75
CA ILE A 329 6.44 14.49 3.02
C ILE A 329 7.88 14.91 2.75
N SER A 330 8.64 14.12 1.99
CA SER A 330 10.05 14.41 1.73
C SER A 330 10.23 15.81 1.12
N SER A 331 9.41 16.16 0.13
CA SER A 331 9.45 17.48 -0.51
C SER A 331 8.98 18.63 0.41
N LEU A 332 7.98 18.42 1.27
CA LEU A 332 7.53 19.44 2.23
C LEU A 332 8.58 19.76 3.31
N PHE A 333 9.43 18.79 3.64
CA PHE A 333 10.53 18.92 4.60
C PHE A 333 11.89 19.12 3.94
N GLN A 334 11.95 19.28 2.62
CA GLN A 334 13.19 19.50 1.86
C GLN A 334 14.24 18.39 2.06
N MET A 335 13.76 17.15 2.19
CA MET A 335 14.58 15.93 2.28
C MET A 335 14.61 15.21 0.95
N ASN A 336 15.54 14.25 0.80
CA ASN A 336 15.53 13.36 -0.35
C ASN A 336 14.28 12.46 -0.32
N ILE A 337 13.68 12.25 -1.49
CA ILE A 337 12.62 11.26 -1.65
C ILE A 337 13.26 9.88 -1.47
N PRO A 338 12.64 8.95 -0.71
CA PRO A 338 13.17 7.60 -0.57
C PRO A 338 13.50 6.97 -1.92
N GLN A 339 14.69 6.38 -2.05
CA GLN A 339 15.32 6.09 -3.34
C GLN A 339 14.47 5.22 -4.29
N GLN A 340 13.68 4.30 -3.72
CA GLN A 340 12.82 3.37 -4.47
C GLN A 340 11.36 3.81 -4.56
N SER A 341 11.03 4.99 -4.02
CA SER A 341 9.67 5.52 -4.02
C SER A 341 9.15 5.66 -5.45
N GLN A 342 7.97 5.09 -5.67
CA GLN A 342 7.17 5.14 -6.90
C GLN A 342 5.93 6.03 -6.72
N GLY A 343 5.82 6.71 -5.56
CA GLY A 343 4.73 7.63 -5.30
C GLY A 343 4.84 8.89 -6.13
N ARG A 344 3.69 9.47 -6.45
CA ARG A 344 3.60 10.80 -7.06
C ARG A 344 3.38 11.87 -6.00
N LEU A 345 3.87 13.06 -6.26
CA LEU A 345 3.69 14.21 -5.38
C LEU A 345 2.22 14.70 -5.36
N ILE A 346 1.65 14.86 -4.17
CA ILE A 346 0.26 15.28 -3.97
C ILE A 346 0.17 16.82 -4.08
N SER A 347 0.02 17.33 -5.30
CA SER A 347 0.02 18.77 -5.57
C SER A 347 -1.06 19.58 -4.84
N PRO A 348 -2.29 19.06 -4.61
CA PRO A 348 -3.28 19.78 -3.79
C PRO A 348 -2.78 20.18 -2.39
N VAL A 349 -1.86 19.39 -1.81
CA VAL A 349 -1.24 19.70 -0.51
C VAL A 349 -0.30 20.90 -0.62
N PHE A 350 0.47 20.96 -1.71
CA PHE A 350 1.39 22.06 -2.01
C PHE A 350 0.62 23.36 -2.24
N ASP A 351 -0.47 23.27 -3.01
CA ASP A 351 -1.36 24.41 -3.28
C ASP A 351 -1.99 24.93 -1.98
N ARG A 352 -2.51 24.02 -1.14
CA ARG A 352 -3.16 24.38 0.12
C ARG A 352 -2.22 25.09 1.08
N PHE A 353 -0.99 24.61 1.20
CA PHE A 353 0.01 25.15 2.14
C PHE A 353 0.88 26.25 1.54
N GLY A 354 0.54 26.74 0.34
CA GLY A 354 1.10 27.93 -0.26
C GLY A 354 2.57 27.80 -0.66
N ILE A 355 2.99 26.61 -1.11
CA ILE A 355 4.35 26.40 -1.62
C ILE A 355 4.59 27.30 -2.84
N ASP A 356 5.79 27.88 -2.95
CA ASP A 356 6.17 28.70 -4.10
C ASP A 356 6.10 27.88 -5.40
N GLN A 357 5.62 28.51 -6.48
CA GLN A 357 5.46 27.85 -7.78
C GLN A 357 6.76 27.22 -8.30
N SER A 358 7.92 27.85 -8.03
CA SER A 358 9.22 27.31 -8.45
C SER A 358 9.61 26.09 -7.63
N GLU A 359 9.42 26.14 -6.31
CA GLU A 359 9.69 24.98 -5.44
C GLU A 359 8.75 23.81 -5.79
N HIS A 360 7.48 24.10 -6.08
CA HIS A 360 6.52 23.07 -6.46
C HIS A 360 6.90 22.38 -7.79
N LEU A 361 7.24 23.15 -8.83
CA LEU A 361 7.72 22.57 -10.09
C LEU A 361 9.07 21.84 -9.93
N CYS A 362 9.96 22.34 -9.09
CA CYS A 362 11.22 21.66 -8.78
C CYS A 362 11.01 20.34 -8.02
N SER A 363 10.05 20.29 -7.08
CA SER A 363 9.67 19.06 -6.39
C SER A 363 9.07 18.03 -7.36
N LEU A 364 8.21 18.47 -8.29
CA LEU A 364 7.66 17.61 -9.35
C LEU A 364 8.73 17.13 -10.33
N PHE A 365 9.69 17.99 -10.68
CA PHE A 365 10.83 17.63 -11.50
C PHE A 365 11.66 16.53 -10.82
N ARG A 366 12.09 16.72 -9.57
CA ARG A 366 12.85 15.71 -8.80
C ARG A 366 12.09 14.37 -8.70
N ASN A 367 10.80 14.41 -8.36
CA ASN A 367 9.95 13.21 -8.30
C ASN A 367 9.85 12.50 -9.66
N SER A 368 9.66 13.25 -10.75
CA SER A 368 9.56 12.70 -12.11
C SER A 368 10.86 12.08 -12.60
N ILE A 369 12.00 12.72 -12.31
CA ILE A 369 13.33 12.20 -12.69
C ILE A 369 13.66 10.93 -11.92
N GLN A 370 13.37 10.88 -10.62
CA GLN A 370 13.53 9.66 -9.82
C GLN A 370 12.71 8.51 -10.40
N ILE A 371 11.42 8.73 -10.64
CA ILE A 371 10.53 7.70 -11.19
C ILE A 371 11.01 7.25 -12.58
N GLN A 372 11.43 8.20 -13.43
CA GLN A 372 11.99 7.89 -14.74
C GLN A 372 13.25 7.01 -14.64
N HIS A 373 14.08 7.21 -13.62
CA HIS A 373 15.26 6.40 -13.36
C HIS A 373 14.89 4.98 -12.89
N ILE A 374 13.93 4.84 -11.98
CA ILE A 374 13.42 3.54 -11.51
C ILE A 374 12.85 2.73 -12.69
N ILE A 375 12.08 3.37 -13.58
CA ILE A 375 11.57 2.71 -14.80
C ILE A 375 12.72 2.24 -15.69
N LYS A 376 13.75 3.08 -15.88
CA LYS A 376 14.90 2.74 -16.73
C LYS A 376 15.69 1.54 -16.19
N ILE A 377 15.92 1.48 -14.88
CA ILE A 377 16.67 0.38 -14.25
C ILE A 377 15.87 -0.93 -14.27
N ARG A 378 14.57 -0.89 -13.95
CA ARG A 378 13.73 -2.10 -13.91
C ARG A 378 13.46 -2.73 -15.29
N ARG A 379 13.93 -2.11 -16.37
CA ARG A 379 13.78 -2.64 -17.72
C ARG A 379 14.71 -3.81 -17.96
N ASN A 380 14.10 -4.95 -18.24
CA ASN A 380 14.71 -5.94 -19.11
C ASN A 380 14.35 -5.59 -20.57
N PRO A 381 15.29 -5.12 -21.40
CA PRO A 381 15.02 -4.64 -22.76
C PRO A 381 14.37 -5.68 -23.68
N LYS A 382 14.38 -6.97 -23.30
CA LYS A 382 13.80 -8.08 -24.08
C LYS A 382 12.31 -8.35 -23.83
N ARG A 383 11.64 -7.63 -22.91
CA ARG A 383 10.32 -8.04 -22.38
C ARG A 383 9.14 -7.14 -22.74
N TYR A 384 9.33 -6.02 -23.43
CA TYR A 384 8.23 -5.11 -23.80
C TYR A 384 7.88 -5.16 -25.28
N LYS A 385 6.59 -5.43 -25.55
CA LYS A 385 5.98 -5.44 -26.89
C LYS A 385 5.60 -4.04 -27.42
N ASN A 386 5.52 -3.01 -26.58
CA ASN A 386 4.98 -1.68 -26.95
C ASN A 386 6.01 -0.55 -26.75
N VAL A 387 6.81 -0.27 -27.79
CA VAL A 387 7.77 0.86 -27.83
C VAL A 387 7.03 2.21 -27.81
N GLU A 388 5.88 2.30 -28.47
CA GLU A 388 5.07 3.51 -28.61
C GLU A 388 4.61 4.10 -27.27
N GLU A 389 4.11 3.27 -26.36
CA GLU A 389 3.63 3.74 -25.06
C GLU A 389 4.76 4.33 -24.20
N PHE A 390 5.99 3.83 -24.35
CA PHE A 390 7.10 4.45 -23.65
C PHE A 390 7.48 5.79 -24.27
N ASN A 391 7.44 5.88 -25.60
CA ASN A 391 7.69 7.13 -26.29
C ASN A 391 6.68 8.20 -25.86
N GLN A 392 5.42 7.82 -25.62
CA GLN A 392 4.40 8.73 -25.05
C GLN A 392 4.78 9.23 -23.64
N LEU A 393 5.22 8.35 -22.72
CA LEU A 393 5.69 8.76 -21.39
C LEU A 393 6.92 9.67 -21.47
N LYS A 394 7.88 9.32 -22.33
CA LYS A 394 9.09 10.09 -22.61
C LYS A 394 8.70 11.51 -23.10
N GLN A 395 7.75 11.60 -24.03
CA GLN A 395 7.22 12.85 -24.56
C GLN A 395 6.53 13.70 -23.48
N LEU A 396 5.69 13.11 -22.63
CA LEU A 396 5.04 13.85 -21.53
C LEU A 396 6.06 14.51 -20.61
N LEU A 397 7.09 13.76 -20.20
CA LEU A 397 8.17 14.29 -19.37
C LEU A 397 8.94 15.42 -20.08
N TYR A 398 9.24 15.26 -21.36
CA TYR A 398 9.91 16.31 -22.13
C TYR A 398 9.08 17.58 -22.27
N GLN A 399 7.77 17.46 -22.50
CA GLN A 399 6.90 18.62 -22.54
C GLN A 399 6.84 19.32 -21.18
N ALA A 400 6.82 18.55 -20.08
CA ALA A 400 6.88 19.10 -18.72
C ALA A 400 8.15 19.93 -18.49
N ILE A 401 9.33 19.36 -18.83
CA ILE A 401 10.65 19.99 -18.73
C ILE A 401 10.73 21.22 -19.63
N LYS A 402 10.27 21.14 -20.88
CA LYS A 402 10.26 22.25 -21.84
C LYS A 402 9.45 23.44 -21.35
N VAL A 403 8.26 23.19 -20.79
CA VAL A 403 7.41 24.27 -20.26
C VAL A 403 7.95 24.79 -18.93
N HIS A 404 8.50 23.93 -18.06
CA HIS A 404 9.16 24.35 -16.82
C HIS A 404 10.35 25.28 -17.11
N TYR A 405 11.18 24.94 -18.09
CA TYR A 405 12.29 25.77 -18.54
C TYR A 405 11.81 27.17 -18.97
N LYS A 406 10.74 27.24 -19.79
CA LYS A 406 10.14 28.52 -20.19
C LYS A 406 9.58 29.31 -19.00
N PHE A 407 8.94 28.63 -18.05
CA PHE A 407 8.47 29.25 -16.81
C PHE A 407 9.62 29.95 -16.08
N VAL A 408 10.77 29.28 -15.93
CA VAL A 408 11.94 29.87 -15.26
C VAL A 408 12.47 31.08 -16.05
N GLN A 409 12.53 31.02 -17.37
CA GLN A 409 12.99 32.13 -18.22
C GLN A 409 12.07 33.36 -18.18
N ASP A 410 10.76 33.16 -18.05
CA ASP A 410 9.75 34.22 -18.13
C ASP A 410 9.17 34.63 -16.76
N LYS A 411 9.61 34.00 -15.65
CA LYS A 411 9.09 34.18 -14.28
C LYS A 411 8.94 35.65 -13.86
N HIS A 412 9.87 36.50 -14.27
CA HIS A 412 9.92 37.91 -13.88
C HIS A 412 9.34 38.89 -14.92
N LYS A 413 8.86 38.40 -16.08
CA LYS A 413 8.41 39.28 -17.17
C LYS A 413 6.95 39.67 -17.02
N VAL A 414 6.05 38.70 -17.01
CA VAL A 414 4.58 38.93 -16.96
C VAL A 414 3.93 37.86 -16.10
N LYS A 415 3.30 38.27 -14.99
CA LYS A 415 2.72 37.38 -13.97
C LYS A 415 1.63 36.44 -14.53
N GLU A 416 0.82 36.90 -15.47
CA GLU A 416 -0.22 36.07 -16.09
C GLU A 416 0.39 34.96 -16.96
N ILE A 417 1.44 35.30 -17.72
CA ILE A 417 2.15 34.33 -18.57
C ILE A 417 2.87 33.31 -17.70
N SER A 418 3.55 33.75 -16.63
CA SER A 418 4.22 32.83 -15.71
C SER A 418 3.23 31.88 -15.02
N ASN A 419 2.06 32.36 -14.59
CA ASN A 419 1.02 31.51 -14.03
C ASN A 419 0.52 30.48 -15.05
N LYS A 420 0.27 30.89 -16.30
CA LYS A 420 -0.16 29.97 -17.37
C LYS A 420 0.90 28.91 -17.68
N LEU A 421 2.19 29.28 -17.66
CA LEU A 421 3.30 28.35 -17.84
C LEU A 421 3.43 27.39 -16.66
N PHE A 422 3.24 27.88 -15.43
CA PHE A 422 3.20 27.07 -14.21
C PHE A 422 2.10 26.00 -14.30
N GLU A 423 0.85 26.39 -14.52
CA GLU A 423 -0.30 25.47 -14.62
C GLU A 423 -0.09 24.42 -15.72
N LYS A 424 0.46 24.84 -16.87
CA LYS A 424 0.75 23.94 -17.98
C LYS A 424 1.86 22.94 -17.65
N SER A 425 2.93 23.37 -16.99
CA SER A 425 4.03 22.49 -16.58
C SER A 425 3.60 21.52 -15.48
N LEU A 426 2.87 22.02 -14.47
CA LEU A 426 2.26 21.25 -13.40
C LEU A 426 1.42 20.10 -13.98
N LYS A 427 0.51 20.42 -14.91
CA LYS A 427 -0.34 19.43 -15.59
C LYS A 427 0.47 18.35 -16.29
N PHE A 428 1.53 18.69 -17.03
CA PHE A 428 2.34 17.69 -17.73
C PHE A 428 3.12 16.78 -16.77
N TYR A 429 3.71 17.31 -15.69
CA TYR A 429 4.35 16.48 -14.67
C TYR A 429 3.36 15.53 -14.01
N GLN A 430 2.19 16.04 -13.59
CA GLN A 430 1.14 15.22 -12.98
C GLN A 430 0.65 14.11 -13.92
N GLN A 431 0.45 14.43 -15.20
CA GLN A 431 0.08 13.44 -16.21
C GLN A 431 1.15 12.36 -16.36
N PHE A 432 2.43 12.76 -16.51
CA PHE A 432 3.53 11.79 -16.57
C PHE A 432 3.55 10.87 -15.34
N LEU A 433 3.51 11.43 -14.14
CA LEU A 433 3.53 10.69 -12.88
C LEU A 433 2.33 9.74 -12.74
N ASN A 434 1.13 10.21 -13.10
CA ASN A 434 -0.10 9.41 -13.08
C ASN A 434 -0.03 8.21 -14.04
N GLU A 435 0.38 8.45 -15.28
CA GLU A 435 0.49 7.38 -16.29
C GLU A 435 1.53 6.34 -15.90
N VAL A 436 2.67 6.77 -15.34
CA VAL A 436 3.68 5.84 -14.84
C VAL A 436 3.13 4.99 -13.68
N GLN A 437 2.49 5.62 -12.71
CA GLN A 437 1.95 4.92 -11.55
C GLN A 437 0.87 3.90 -11.95
N HIS A 438 -0.08 4.27 -12.82
CA HIS A 438 -1.07 3.34 -13.38
C HIS A 438 -0.41 2.13 -14.04
N LYS A 439 0.69 2.34 -14.77
CA LYS A 439 1.41 1.28 -15.45
C LYS A 439 2.14 0.35 -14.49
N TYR A 440 2.67 0.89 -13.39
CA TYR A 440 3.25 0.08 -12.31
C TYR A 440 2.20 -0.80 -11.65
N ILE A 441 1.06 -0.23 -11.25
CA ILE A 441 -0.05 -0.98 -10.63
C ILE A 441 -0.47 -2.13 -11.54
N ARG A 442 -0.74 -1.83 -12.83
CA ARG A 442 -1.14 -2.86 -13.80
C ARG A 442 -0.12 -3.99 -13.92
N THR A 443 1.17 -3.66 -13.85
CA THR A 443 2.25 -4.66 -13.94
C THR A 443 2.26 -5.55 -12.70
N ILE A 444 2.16 -4.95 -11.51
CA ILE A 444 2.09 -5.67 -10.23
C ILE A 444 0.85 -6.56 -10.17
N ASP A 445 -0.30 -6.07 -10.64
CA ASP A 445 -1.54 -6.84 -10.70
C ASP A 445 -1.40 -8.07 -11.62
N ILE A 446 -0.74 -7.91 -12.78
CA ILE A 446 -0.46 -9.03 -13.69
C ILE A 446 0.46 -10.05 -13.03
N GLU A 447 1.56 -9.61 -12.41
CA GLU A 447 2.51 -10.50 -11.72
C GLU A 447 1.84 -11.25 -10.57
N ARG A 448 1.01 -10.56 -9.79
CA ARG A 448 0.23 -11.14 -8.70
C ARG A 448 -0.77 -12.17 -9.22
N ASN A 449 -1.56 -11.83 -10.24
CA ASN A 449 -2.56 -12.74 -10.82
C ASN A 449 -1.90 -13.99 -11.42
N PHE A 450 -0.75 -13.82 -12.07
CA PHE A 450 0.04 -14.92 -12.60
C PHE A 450 0.53 -15.85 -11.48
N LEU A 451 1.05 -15.29 -10.39
CA LEU A 451 1.53 -16.08 -9.26
C LEU A 451 0.38 -16.81 -8.54
N ILE A 452 -0.76 -16.16 -8.34
CA ILE A 452 -1.97 -16.79 -7.80
C ILE A 452 -2.40 -17.95 -8.70
N TYR A 453 -2.38 -17.77 -10.02
CA TYR A 453 -2.67 -18.83 -10.97
C TYR A 453 -1.68 -20.00 -10.86
N CYS A 454 -0.38 -19.74 -10.70
CA CYS A 454 0.62 -20.78 -10.49
C CYS A 454 0.36 -21.56 -9.18
N ILE A 455 0.11 -20.86 -8.08
CA ILE A 455 -0.13 -21.46 -6.77
C ILE A 455 -1.41 -22.31 -6.80
N THR A 456 -2.51 -21.78 -7.33
CA THR A 456 -3.77 -22.51 -7.48
C THR A 456 -3.61 -23.73 -8.37
N THR A 457 -2.85 -23.64 -9.46
CA THR A 457 -2.56 -24.78 -10.34
C THR A 457 -1.74 -25.86 -9.62
N ILE A 458 -0.70 -25.48 -8.86
CA ILE A 458 0.10 -26.43 -8.06
C ILE A 458 -0.78 -27.16 -7.05
N VAL A 459 -1.66 -26.43 -6.37
CA VAL A 459 -2.61 -26.99 -5.40
C VAL A 459 -3.57 -27.98 -6.05
N ILE A 460 -4.16 -27.61 -7.19
CA ILE A 460 -5.02 -28.51 -7.96
C ILE A 460 -4.24 -29.76 -8.38
N LEU A 461 -3.00 -29.61 -8.84
CA LEU A 461 -2.15 -30.74 -9.22
C LEU A 461 -1.86 -31.65 -8.02
N LEU A 462 -1.51 -31.10 -6.86
CA LEU A 462 -1.26 -31.86 -5.63
C LEU A 462 -2.51 -32.61 -5.18
N THR A 463 -3.69 -31.98 -5.22
CA THR A 463 -4.96 -32.65 -4.90
C THR A 463 -5.30 -33.78 -5.88
N VAL A 464 -5.07 -33.58 -7.18
CA VAL A 464 -5.24 -34.63 -8.20
C VAL A 464 -4.26 -35.78 -7.98
N ILE A 465 -2.99 -35.49 -7.74
CA ILE A 465 -1.95 -36.51 -7.43
C ILE A 465 -2.37 -37.31 -6.20
N ALA A 466 -2.81 -36.65 -5.12
CA ALA A 466 -3.31 -37.32 -3.93
C ALA A 466 -4.51 -38.23 -4.24
N MET A 467 -5.47 -37.77 -5.06
CA MET A 467 -6.61 -38.58 -5.50
C MET A 467 -6.18 -39.80 -6.33
N LEU A 468 -5.20 -39.65 -7.23
CA LEU A 468 -4.66 -40.75 -8.03
C LEU A 468 -3.96 -41.80 -7.16
N PHE A 469 -3.14 -41.37 -6.19
CA PHE A 469 -2.54 -42.29 -5.21
C PHE A 469 -3.60 -43.04 -4.40
N ARG A 470 -4.71 -42.37 -4.04
CA ARG A 470 -5.85 -43.02 -3.37
C ARG A 470 -6.51 -44.07 -4.26
N LEU A 471 -6.75 -43.76 -5.53
CA LEU A 471 -7.35 -44.70 -6.49
C LEU A 471 -6.45 -45.91 -6.76
N GLU A 472 -5.13 -45.70 -6.89
CA GLU A 472 -4.17 -46.78 -7.08
C GLU A 472 -4.06 -47.66 -5.83
N TYR A 473 -4.06 -47.06 -4.63
CA TYR A 473 -4.14 -47.78 -3.36
C TYR A 473 -5.39 -48.66 -3.28
N LEU A 474 -6.56 -48.10 -3.59
CA LEU A 474 -7.82 -48.84 -3.63
C LEU A 474 -7.81 -49.94 -4.71
N ASN A 475 -7.17 -49.72 -5.86
CA ASN A 475 -7.10 -50.67 -6.95
C ASN A 475 -6.16 -51.85 -6.64
N GLN A 476 -4.98 -51.60 -6.06
CA GLN A 476 -4.06 -52.65 -5.58
C GLN A 476 -4.75 -53.51 -4.50
N ASN A 477 -5.48 -52.87 -3.60
CA ASN A 477 -6.29 -53.58 -2.62
C ASN A 477 -7.51 -54.26 -3.23
N SER A 478 -8.06 -53.82 -4.36
CA SER A 478 -9.20 -54.47 -5.02
C SER A 478 -8.85 -55.80 -5.70
N ILE A 479 -7.61 -55.97 -6.18
CA ILE A 479 -7.11 -57.25 -6.69
C ILE A 479 -6.93 -58.25 -5.54
N ILE A 480 -6.47 -57.77 -4.38
CA ILE A 480 -6.39 -58.56 -3.14
C ILE A 480 -7.80 -58.82 -2.56
N PHE A 481 -8.75 -57.88 -2.71
CA PHE A 481 -10.12 -57.98 -2.23
C PHE A 481 -10.93 -59.05 -2.99
N ARG A 482 -10.65 -59.28 -4.27
CA ARG A 482 -11.25 -60.39 -5.02
C ARG A 482 -10.71 -61.77 -4.63
N LEU A 483 -9.57 -61.84 -3.94
CA LEU A 483 -9.00 -63.09 -3.40
C LEU A 483 -9.30 -63.29 -1.90
N ARG A 484 -9.87 -62.30 -1.20
CA ARG A 484 -10.11 -62.32 0.26
C ARG A 484 -11.57 -62.09 0.65
N LEU A 485 -12.51 -62.76 -0.02
CA LEU A 485 -13.91 -62.75 0.42
C LEU A 485 -14.20 -63.58 1.69
N ASN A 486 -13.19 -64.11 2.40
CA ASN A 486 -13.40 -65.05 3.52
C ASN A 486 -12.64 -64.80 4.84
N GLU A 487 -12.01 -63.64 5.07
CA GLU A 487 -11.34 -63.38 6.36
C GLU A 487 -11.60 -61.94 6.87
N PRO A 488 -11.76 -61.73 8.19
CA PRO A 488 -12.09 -60.42 8.77
C PRO A 488 -10.90 -59.46 8.67
N ILE A 489 -11.18 -58.24 8.20
CA ILE A 489 -10.21 -57.17 7.95
C ILE A 489 -9.57 -56.74 9.27
N LYS A 490 -8.24 -56.92 9.41
CA LYS A 490 -7.43 -56.23 10.44
C LYS A 490 -7.02 -54.84 9.94
N ASN A 491 -7.06 -53.86 10.85
CA ASN A 491 -6.76 -52.43 10.67
C ASN A 491 -5.54 -52.17 9.77
N ASP A 492 -5.80 -51.60 8.61
CA ASP A 492 -4.81 -51.32 7.58
C ASP A 492 -4.23 -49.91 7.77
N LEU A 493 -3.11 -49.84 8.50
CA LEU A 493 -2.42 -48.61 8.90
C LEU A 493 -2.04 -47.73 7.69
N PHE A 494 -1.73 -48.33 6.54
CA PHE A 494 -1.26 -47.61 5.35
C PHE A 494 -2.41 -46.88 4.63
N GLY A 495 -3.58 -47.49 4.54
CA GLY A 495 -4.77 -46.88 3.95
C GLY A 495 -5.26 -45.69 4.77
N SER A 496 -5.15 -45.80 6.10
CA SER A 496 -5.37 -44.69 7.01
C SER A 496 -4.39 -43.53 6.73
N ILE A 497 -3.12 -43.78 6.40
CA ILE A 497 -2.14 -42.71 6.13
C ILE A 497 -2.43 -42.03 4.79
N VAL A 498 -2.80 -42.80 3.76
CA VAL A 498 -3.14 -42.26 2.43
C VAL A 498 -4.43 -41.43 2.48
N GLU A 499 -5.48 -41.89 3.17
CA GLU A 499 -6.70 -41.09 3.37
C GLU A 499 -6.42 -39.81 4.15
N ARG A 500 -5.56 -39.87 5.19
CA ARG A 500 -5.13 -38.69 5.93
C ARG A 500 -4.35 -37.71 5.05
N ALA A 501 -3.46 -38.19 4.19
CA ALA A 501 -2.69 -37.35 3.26
C ALA A 501 -3.59 -36.69 2.21
N VAL A 502 -4.59 -37.41 1.69
CA VAL A 502 -5.58 -36.87 0.73
C VAL A 502 -6.45 -35.82 1.40
N SER A 503 -6.97 -36.08 2.59
CA SER A 503 -7.73 -35.09 3.35
C SER A 503 -6.88 -33.87 3.67
N LEU A 504 -5.63 -34.07 4.12
CA LEU A 504 -4.70 -32.96 4.38
C LEU A 504 -4.41 -32.15 3.11
N THR A 505 -4.27 -32.79 1.95
CA THR A 505 -4.03 -32.10 0.67
C THR A 505 -5.26 -31.36 0.17
N ILE A 506 -6.45 -31.94 0.30
CA ILE A 506 -7.72 -31.25 0.00
C ILE A 506 -7.92 -30.08 0.95
N ILE A 507 -7.56 -30.22 2.22
CA ILE A 507 -7.69 -29.17 3.23
C ILE A 507 -6.67 -28.05 3.00
N ILE A 508 -5.39 -28.38 2.79
CA ILE A 508 -4.35 -27.41 2.41
C ILE A 508 -4.73 -26.75 1.09
N GLY A 509 -5.25 -27.52 0.14
CA GLY A 509 -5.64 -27.00 -1.16
C GLY A 509 -6.87 -26.09 -1.12
N ASN A 510 -7.86 -26.39 -0.29
CA ASN A 510 -8.94 -25.46 0.01
C ASN A 510 -8.43 -24.24 0.79
N GLY A 511 -7.53 -24.41 1.76
CA GLY A 511 -6.91 -23.29 2.47
C GLY A 511 -6.16 -22.32 1.55
N ILE A 512 -5.42 -22.85 0.57
CA ILE A 512 -4.71 -22.03 -0.43
C ILE A 512 -5.67 -21.47 -1.49
N GLY A 513 -6.68 -22.23 -1.91
CA GLY A 513 -7.75 -21.75 -2.81
C GLY A 513 -8.58 -20.63 -2.18
N MET A 514 -8.83 -20.70 -0.88
CA MET A 514 -9.42 -19.60 -0.10
C MET A 514 -8.43 -18.43 0.06
N GLY A 515 -7.12 -18.69 0.07
CA GLY A 515 -6.09 -17.65 -0.09
C GLY A 515 -6.16 -16.88 -1.41
N SER A 516 -6.70 -17.49 -2.47
CA SER A 516 -6.92 -16.85 -3.78
C SER A 516 -8.24 -16.08 -3.89
N THR A 517 -9.16 -16.23 -2.92
CA THR A 517 -10.40 -15.46 -2.80
C THR A 517 -10.52 -14.89 -1.40
N ASN A 518 -10.14 -13.62 -1.20
CA ASN A 518 -10.25 -12.88 0.08
C ASN A 518 -10.06 -13.78 1.32
N PHE A 519 -8.81 -14.19 1.57
CA PHE A 519 -8.40 -15.08 2.67
C PHE A 519 -9.08 -14.77 4.02
N MET A 520 -9.37 -13.49 4.27
CA MET A 520 -9.91 -12.98 5.53
C MET A 520 -11.45 -12.99 5.63
N GLN A 521 -12.20 -13.01 4.52
CA GLN A 521 -13.66 -13.27 4.58
C GLN A 521 -13.96 -14.71 5.02
N ASN A 522 -12.99 -15.60 4.84
CA ASN A 522 -13.08 -17.01 5.13
C ASN A 522 -12.20 -17.43 6.31
N GLU A 523 -11.68 -16.50 7.11
CA GLU A 523 -10.78 -16.80 8.23
C GLU A 523 -11.45 -17.73 9.25
N HIS A 524 -12.73 -17.50 9.57
CA HIS A 524 -13.52 -18.41 10.38
C HIS A 524 -13.68 -19.79 9.73
N LEU A 525 -13.79 -19.87 8.40
CA LEU A 525 -13.83 -21.16 7.69
C LEU A 525 -12.47 -21.87 7.73
N PHE A 526 -11.38 -21.11 7.63
CA PHE A 526 -10.00 -21.61 7.78
C PHE A 526 -9.77 -22.16 9.19
N TRP A 527 -10.13 -21.40 10.24
CA TRP A 527 -10.03 -21.86 11.62
C TRP A 527 -10.98 -23.00 11.95
N ASN A 528 -12.19 -23.04 11.37
CA ASN A 528 -13.10 -24.19 11.48
C ASN A 528 -12.52 -25.43 10.79
N ILE A 529 -11.86 -25.27 9.64
CA ILE A 529 -11.17 -26.36 8.95
C ILE A 529 -9.95 -26.81 9.76
N ILE A 530 -9.15 -25.90 10.32
CA ILE A 530 -8.04 -26.21 11.24
C ILE A 530 -8.55 -26.90 12.51
N GLN A 531 -9.67 -26.47 13.10
CA GLN A 531 -10.30 -27.14 14.23
C GLN A 531 -10.81 -28.53 13.83
N LEU A 532 -11.41 -28.69 12.65
CA LEU A 532 -11.80 -30.00 12.12
C LEU A 532 -10.57 -30.89 11.88
N ILE A 533 -9.44 -30.34 11.41
CA ILE A 533 -8.16 -31.04 11.31
C ILE A 533 -7.68 -31.48 12.70
N ILE A 534 -7.67 -30.57 13.68
CA ILE A 534 -7.21 -30.84 15.04
C ILE A 534 -8.13 -31.87 15.72
N LEU A 535 -9.45 -31.75 15.58
CA LEU A 535 -10.44 -32.71 16.08
C LEU A 535 -10.29 -34.08 15.40
N PHE A 536 -10.00 -34.09 14.10
CA PHE A 536 -9.65 -35.30 13.36
C PHE A 536 -8.36 -35.93 13.93
N PHE A 537 -7.32 -35.14 14.24
CA PHE A 537 -6.09 -35.60 14.92
C PHE A 537 -6.29 -36.02 16.39
N ILE A 538 -7.24 -35.43 17.12
CA ILE A 538 -7.58 -35.82 18.49
C ILE A 538 -8.34 -37.16 18.49
N ASN A 539 -9.23 -37.38 17.52
CA ASN A 539 -9.91 -38.68 17.34
C ASN A 539 -8.96 -39.82 16.94
N ILE A 540 -7.80 -39.52 16.36
CA ILE A 540 -6.73 -40.51 16.08
C ILE A 540 -6.19 -41.14 17.37
N LYS A 541 -6.21 -40.43 18.50
CA LYS A 541 -5.68 -40.95 19.78
C LYS A 541 -6.62 -41.92 20.50
N LYS A 542 -7.89 -42.00 20.08
CA LYS A 542 -8.92 -42.83 20.74
C LYS A 542 -9.14 -44.20 20.07
N TYR A 543 -8.55 -44.42 18.89
CA TYR A 543 -8.70 -45.65 18.10
C TYR A 543 -7.36 -46.23 17.59
N GLY A 544 -6.24 -45.79 18.16
CA GLY A 544 -4.91 -46.34 17.94
C GLY A 544 -4.58 -47.46 18.92
#